data_AF-A0A7X1PDZ1-F1
#
_entry.id   AF-A0A7X1PDZ1-F1
#
_cell.length_a   1.000
_cell.length_b   1.000
_cell.length_c   1.000
_cell.angle_alpha   90.00
_cell.angle_beta   90.00
_cell.angle_gamma   90.00
#
_symmetry.space_group_name_H-M   'P 1'
#
loop_
_entity.id
_entity.type
_entity.pdbx_description
1 polymer ?
#
loop_
_entity_poly.entity_id
_entity_poly.type
_entity_poly.pdbx_seq_one_letter_code
_entity_poly.pdbx_strand_id
1 'polypeptide(L)'
;MTRQLDENNEEALAEYFEQHAGEVDLWAKKPHQIRVRRGGPSHTFSVRFTAEELEELQDAADLNAVTVSELIRSAALKSACREPEGVDSAQLRKLLRETETKIQSLSDSLAETKRELEKVS
;
A
#
# COMPACT_ATOMS: atom_id res chain seq x y z
N MET A 1 -36.13 15.33 -32.99
CA MET A 1 -35.45 14.03 -33.20
C MET A 1 -33.97 14.24 -32.94
N THR A 2 -33.46 13.81 -31.79
CA THR A 2 -32.03 13.86 -31.45
C THR A 2 -31.33 12.69 -32.14
N ARG A 3 -30.53 12.98 -33.16
CA ARG A 3 -29.69 11.99 -33.84
C ARG A 3 -28.59 11.60 -32.83
N GLN A 4 -28.59 10.35 -32.37
CA GLN A 4 -27.46 9.82 -31.58
C GLN A 4 -26.21 9.91 -32.47
N LEU A 5 -25.22 10.66 -32.02
CA LEU A 5 -23.91 10.73 -32.67
C LEU A 5 -23.19 9.42 -32.33
N ASP A 6 -23.01 8.56 -33.32
CA ASP A 6 -22.09 7.42 -33.19
C ASP A 6 -20.67 7.99 -33.15
N GLU A 7 -20.04 7.95 -31.97
CA GLU A 7 -18.69 8.46 -31.71
C GLU A 7 -17.60 7.76 -32.55
N ASN A 8 -17.94 6.65 -33.21
CA ASN A 8 -17.02 5.81 -33.96
C ASN A 8 -17.16 5.92 -35.49
N ASN A 9 -18.00 6.83 -36.02
CA ASN A 9 -18.15 7.04 -37.45
C ASN A 9 -17.55 8.38 -37.91
N GLU A 10 -16.32 8.34 -38.46
CA GLU A 10 -15.56 9.53 -38.87
C GLU A 10 -16.31 10.42 -39.87
N GLU A 11 -17.04 9.86 -40.84
CA GLU A 11 -17.77 10.65 -41.83
C GLU A 11 -18.94 11.42 -41.20
N ALA A 12 -19.66 10.78 -40.26
CA ALA A 12 -20.76 11.42 -39.54
C ALA A 12 -20.27 12.52 -38.58
N LEU A 13 -19.07 12.34 -38.00
CA LEU A 13 -18.39 13.36 -37.20
C LEU A 13 -17.94 14.54 -38.07
N ALA A 14 -17.37 14.28 -39.25
CA ALA A 14 -16.94 15.32 -40.16
C ALA A 14 -18.11 16.20 -40.64
N GLU A 15 -19.21 15.60 -41.09
CA GLU A 15 -20.43 16.35 -41.47
C GLU A 15 -20.98 17.17 -40.30
N TYR A 16 -20.96 16.63 -39.08
CA TYR A 16 -21.41 17.33 -37.90
C TYR A 16 -20.52 18.54 -37.57
N PHE A 17 -19.19 18.39 -37.67
CA PHE A 17 -18.25 19.48 -37.42
C PHE A 17 -18.26 20.56 -38.50
N GLU A 18 -18.50 20.20 -39.77
CA GLU A 18 -18.69 21.17 -40.85
C GLU A 18 -19.99 21.95 -40.68
N GLN A 19 -21.08 21.30 -40.28
CA GLN A 19 -22.38 21.97 -40.05
C GLN A 19 -22.35 22.94 -38.87
N HIS A 20 -21.50 22.68 -37.87
CA HIS A 20 -21.37 23.52 -36.66
C HIS A 20 -20.05 24.33 -36.66
N ALA A 21 -19.38 24.43 -37.81
CA ALA A 21 -18.18 25.23 -38.02
C ALA A 21 -18.52 26.73 -37.95
N GLY A 22 -18.53 27.28 -36.74
CA GLY A 22 -18.87 28.68 -36.47
C GLY A 22 -19.61 28.89 -35.14
N GLU A 23 -20.17 27.82 -34.57
CA GLU A 23 -20.76 27.86 -33.23
C GLU A 23 -19.65 27.81 -32.16
N VAL A 24 -19.11 28.98 -31.84
CA VAL A 24 -18.11 29.17 -30.77
C VAL A 24 -18.64 28.64 -29.42
N ASP A 25 -19.95 28.59 -29.22
CA ASP A 25 -20.59 28.11 -27.99
C ASP A 25 -20.43 26.61 -27.72
N LEU A 26 -20.31 25.76 -28.77
CA LEU A 26 -20.08 24.32 -28.61
C LEU A 26 -18.69 24.00 -28.04
N TRP A 27 -17.71 24.88 -28.29
CA TRP A 27 -16.32 24.76 -27.84
C TRP A 27 -16.05 25.62 -26.60
N ALA A 28 -16.87 26.62 -26.34
CA ALA A 28 -16.76 27.53 -25.21
C ALA A 28 -17.37 26.97 -23.91
N LYS A 29 -17.35 25.64 -23.70
CA LYS A 29 -17.49 25.11 -22.34
C LYS A 29 -16.37 25.70 -21.51
N LYS A 30 -16.69 26.76 -20.75
CA LYS A 30 -15.77 27.46 -19.88
C LYS A 30 -14.94 26.42 -19.14
N PRO A 31 -13.60 26.48 -19.20
CA PRO A 31 -12.75 25.53 -18.52
C PRO A 31 -13.25 25.43 -17.08
N HIS A 32 -13.62 24.23 -16.66
CA HIS A 32 -14.04 24.02 -15.29
C HIS A 32 -12.83 24.35 -14.42
N GLN A 33 -12.86 25.52 -13.79
CA GLN A 33 -11.88 25.85 -12.76
C GLN A 33 -12.12 24.89 -11.60
N ILE A 34 -11.38 23.79 -11.61
CA ILE A 34 -11.24 22.92 -10.47
C ILE A 34 -10.55 23.78 -9.41
N ARG A 35 -11.33 24.28 -8.44
CA ARG A 35 -10.79 24.90 -7.23
C ARG A 35 -10.07 23.80 -6.46
N VAL A 36 -8.77 23.65 -6.73
CA VAL A 36 -7.88 22.90 -5.85
C VAL A 36 -7.92 23.61 -4.51
N ARG A 37 -8.57 23.00 -3.50
CA ARG A 37 -8.45 23.49 -2.12
C ARG A 37 -6.95 23.50 -1.83
N ARG A 38 -6.39 24.67 -1.51
CA ARG A 38 -4.99 24.78 -1.09
C ARG A 38 -4.80 23.79 0.07
N GLY A 39 -4.17 22.65 -0.23
CA GLY A 39 -3.73 21.70 0.77
C GLY A 39 -2.79 22.42 1.71
N GLY A 40 -2.80 22.02 2.98
CA GLY A 40 -1.87 22.53 3.98
C GLY A 40 -0.40 22.30 3.60
N PRO A 41 0.55 22.54 4.52
CA PRO A 41 1.97 22.30 4.25
C PRO A 41 2.17 20.87 3.70
N SER A 42 2.60 20.79 2.44
CA SER A 42 2.84 19.53 1.75
C SER A 42 4.33 19.25 1.75
N HIS A 43 4.75 18.20 2.43
CA HIS A 43 6.11 17.69 2.35
C HIS A 43 6.20 16.70 1.19
N THR A 44 7.10 16.97 0.24
CA THR A 44 7.34 16.09 -0.91
C THR A 44 8.60 15.30 -0.65
N PHE A 45 8.51 13.97 -0.74
CA PHE A 45 9.64 13.06 -0.64
C PHE A 45 9.83 12.37 -1.99
N SER A 46 11.09 12.17 -2.40
CA SER A 46 11.42 11.37 -3.57
C SER A 46 12.00 10.03 -3.12
N VAL A 47 11.31 8.95 -3.43
CA VAL A 47 11.77 7.57 -3.23
C VAL A 47 12.02 6.96 -4.60
N ARG A 48 13.09 6.18 -4.74
CA ARG A 48 13.41 5.44 -5.95
C ARG A 48 13.10 3.96 -5.72
N PHE A 49 12.39 3.36 -6.66
CA PHE A 49 12.12 1.94 -6.70
C PHE A 49 12.84 1.32 -7.90
N THR A 50 13.27 0.09 -7.74
CA THR A 50 13.69 -0.77 -8.84
C THR A 50 12.46 -1.26 -9.63
N ALA A 51 12.68 -1.89 -10.79
CA ALA A 51 11.59 -2.41 -11.61
C ALA A 51 10.80 -3.51 -10.87
N GLU A 52 11.51 -4.41 -10.17
CA GLU A 52 10.92 -5.52 -9.40
C GLU A 52 10.03 -4.99 -8.27
N GLU A 53 10.54 -4.03 -7.47
CA GLU A 53 9.76 -3.40 -6.39
C GLU A 53 8.51 -2.67 -6.90
N LEU A 54 8.56 -2.14 -8.12
CA LEU A 54 7.43 -1.43 -8.72
C LEU A 54 6.35 -2.41 -9.21
N GLU A 55 6.75 -3.59 -9.70
CA GLU A 55 5.84 -4.68 -10.06
C GLU A 55 5.14 -5.23 -8.81
N GLU A 56 5.90 -5.49 -7.74
CA GLU A 56 5.32 -5.92 -6.46
C GLU A 56 4.32 -4.91 -5.88
N LEU A 57 4.63 -3.61 -5.98
CA LEU A 57 3.74 -2.53 -5.56
C LEU A 57 2.46 -2.46 -6.41
N GLN A 58 2.59 -2.72 -7.71
CA GLN A 58 1.45 -2.74 -8.63
C GLN A 58 0.53 -3.93 -8.30
N ASP A 59 1.08 -5.13 -8.14
CA ASP A 59 0.34 -6.33 -7.76
C ASP A 59 -0.38 -6.15 -6.42
N ALA A 60 0.31 -5.57 -5.43
CA ALA A 60 -0.28 -5.27 -4.14
C ALA A 60 -1.40 -4.23 -4.24
N ALA A 61 -1.28 -3.25 -5.12
CA ALA A 61 -2.31 -2.23 -5.34
C ALA A 61 -3.55 -2.84 -6.01
N ASP A 62 -3.34 -3.69 -7.02
CA ASP A 62 -4.40 -4.38 -7.77
C ASP A 62 -5.16 -5.37 -6.90
N LEU A 63 -4.46 -6.12 -6.04
CA LEU A 63 -5.08 -7.02 -5.04
C LEU A 63 -6.03 -6.25 -4.09
N ASN A 64 -5.68 -5.01 -3.76
CA ASN A 64 -6.48 -4.16 -2.87
C ASN A 64 -7.46 -3.27 -3.63
N ALA A 65 -7.55 -3.37 -4.97
CA ALA A 65 -8.34 -2.52 -5.85
C ALA A 65 -8.13 -1.01 -5.61
N VAL A 66 -6.88 -0.62 -5.32
CA VAL A 66 -6.45 0.77 -5.11
C VAL A 66 -5.34 1.15 -6.07
N THR A 67 -5.04 2.44 -6.19
CA THR A 67 -3.87 2.91 -6.93
C THR A 67 -2.61 2.76 -6.09
N VAL A 68 -1.44 2.60 -6.73
CA VAL A 68 -0.12 2.59 -6.06
C VAL A 68 0.07 3.82 -5.15
N SER A 69 -0.37 4.99 -5.60
CA SER A 69 -0.30 6.22 -4.80
C SER A 69 -1.14 6.15 -3.52
N GLU A 70 -2.33 5.54 -3.59
CA GLU A 70 -3.20 5.36 -2.42
C GLU A 70 -2.67 4.28 -1.48
N LEU A 71 -2.13 3.20 -2.05
CA LEU A 71 -1.44 2.16 -1.28
C LEU A 71 -0.29 2.77 -0.45
N ILE A 72 0.60 3.54 -1.08
CA ILE A 72 1.72 4.21 -0.40
C ILE A 72 1.23 5.16 0.69
N ARG A 73 0.22 6.00 0.40
CA ARG A 73 -0.36 6.91 1.40
C ARG A 73 -0.93 6.16 2.59
N SER A 74 -1.71 5.11 2.34
CA SER A 74 -2.34 4.33 3.40
C SER A 74 -1.30 3.59 4.26
N ALA A 75 -0.23 3.07 3.65
CA ALA A 75 0.88 2.41 4.35
C ALA A 75 1.68 3.41 5.20
N ALA A 76 1.99 4.59 4.66
CA ALA A 76 2.68 5.65 5.39
C ALA A 76 1.84 6.14 6.58
N LEU A 77 0.53 6.33 6.41
CA LEU A 77 -0.38 6.68 7.49
C LEU A 77 -0.47 5.57 8.54
N LYS A 78 -0.61 4.31 8.14
CA LYS A 78 -0.58 3.18 9.08
C LYS A 78 0.70 3.15 9.88
N SER A 79 1.85 3.38 9.26
CA SER A 79 3.14 3.40 9.95
C SER A 79 3.31 4.61 10.87
N ALA A 80 2.78 5.78 10.50
CA ALA A 80 2.88 7.00 11.31
C ALA A 80 1.87 7.04 12.46
N CYS A 81 0.69 6.46 12.25
CA CYS A 81 -0.36 6.31 13.26
C CYS A 81 -0.17 5.05 14.12
N ARG A 82 0.75 4.15 13.76
CA ARG A 82 1.24 3.16 14.69
C ARG A 82 1.89 3.94 15.82
N GLU A 83 1.33 3.87 17.01
CA GLU A 83 2.11 4.19 18.20
C GLU A 83 3.41 3.38 18.10
N PRO A 84 4.55 3.85 18.66
CA PRO A 84 5.67 2.96 18.85
C PRO A 84 5.18 1.87 19.80
N GLU A 85 4.58 0.82 19.24
CA GLU A 85 4.71 -0.53 19.74
C GLU A 85 6.20 -0.85 19.59
N GLY A 86 6.99 -0.22 20.47
CA GLY A 86 8.05 -0.95 21.11
C GLY A 86 7.33 -2.17 21.63
N VAL A 87 7.41 -3.25 20.86
CA VAL A 87 7.40 -4.58 21.43
C VAL A 87 8.33 -4.44 22.60
N ASP A 88 7.78 -4.38 23.81
CA ASP A 88 8.48 -3.84 24.96
C ASP A 88 9.73 -4.70 25.09
N SER A 89 10.86 -4.15 24.61
CA SER A 89 12.03 -4.97 24.34
C SER A 89 12.56 -5.54 25.66
N ALA A 90 12.17 -4.91 26.78
CA ALA A 90 12.31 -5.43 28.12
C ALA A 90 11.46 -6.68 28.38
N GLN A 91 10.16 -6.70 28.00
CA GLN A 91 9.30 -7.88 28.11
C GLN A 91 9.77 -9.03 27.23
N LEU A 92 10.18 -8.77 25.99
CA LEU A 92 10.77 -9.81 25.13
C LEU A 92 12.07 -10.37 25.71
N ARG A 93 12.98 -9.50 26.17
CA ARG A 93 14.23 -9.94 26.82
C ARG A 93 13.97 -10.71 28.12
N LYS A 94 12.94 -10.33 28.87
CA LYS A 94 12.51 -11.04 30.08
C LYS A 94 11.99 -12.44 29.73
N LEU A 95 11.09 -12.54 28.76
CA LEU A 95 10.58 -13.82 28.25
C LEU A 95 11.72 -14.70 27.71
N LEU A 96 12.68 -14.12 26.98
CA LEU A 96 13.84 -14.85 26.47
C LEU A 96 14.66 -15.46 27.60
N ARG A 97 15.00 -14.68 28.64
CA ARG A 97 15.73 -15.18 29.82
C ARG A 97 14.95 -16.26 30.58
N GLU A 98 13.64 -16.09 30.72
CA GLU A 98 12.78 -17.10 31.35
C GLU A 98 12.74 -18.41 30.55
N THR A 99 12.80 -18.34 29.22
CA THR A 99 12.89 -19.53 28.37
C THR A 99 14.27 -20.20 28.43
N GLU A 100 15.35 -19.42 28.44
CA GLU A 100 16.73 -19.93 28.57
C GLU A 100 16.93 -20.67 29.90
N THR A 101 16.45 -20.10 31.00
CA THR A 101 16.54 -20.74 32.33
C THR A 101 15.77 -22.05 32.41
N LYS A 102 14.57 -22.12 31.81
CA LYS A 102 13.79 -23.37 31.73
C LYS A 102 14.48 -24.43 30.86
N ILE A 103 15.08 -24.03 29.74
CA ILE A 103 15.83 -24.96 28.88
C ILE A 103 17.02 -25.54 29.67
N GLN A 104 17.74 -24.69 30.42
CA GLN A 104 18.86 -25.14 31.23
C GLN A 104 18.39 -26.12 32.33
N SER A 105 17.33 -25.81 33.06
CA SER A 105 16.84 -26.71 34.12
C SER A 105 16.35 -28.05 33.57
N LEU A 106 15.72 -28.06 32.40
CA LEU A 106 15.31 -29.30 31.72
C LEU A 106 16.51 -30.11 31.24
N SER A 107 17.55 -29.45 30.72
CA SER A 107 18.80 -30.10 30.30
C SER A 107 19.50 -30.76 31.50
N ASP A 108 19.58 -30.06 32.62
CA ASP A 108 20.22 -30.59 33.84
C ASP A 108 19.42 -31.78 34.39
N SER A 109 18.09 -31.68 34.41
CA SER A 109 17.21 -32.80 34.83
C SER A 109 17.33 -34.02 33.90
N LEU A 110 17.48 -33.80 32.59
CA LEU A 110 17.70 -34.87 31.62
C LEU A 110 19.06 -35.55 31.82
N ALA A 111 20.11 -34.76 32.10
CA ALA A 111 21.43 -35.30 32.37
C ALA A 111 21.45 -36.14 33.66
N GLU A 112 20.71 -35.72 34.67
CA GLU A 112 20.60 -36.43 35.95
C GLU A 112 19.84 -37.76 35.79
N THR A 113 18.66 -37.73 35.16
CA THR A 113 17.88 -38.95 34.86
C THR A 113 18.66 -39.95 34.00
N LYS A 114 19.44 -39.48 33.02
CA LYS A 114 20.31 -40.35 32.22
C LYS A 114 21.38 -41.04 33.06
N ARG A 115 22.02 -40.32 33.99
CA ARG A 115 23.04 -40.90 34.90
C ARG A 115 22.45 -41.91 35.86
N GLU A 116 21.23 -41.71 36.32
CA GLU A 116 20.54 -42.71 37.16
C GLU A 116 20.22 -43.97 36.37
N LEU A 117 19.77 -43.83 35.11
CA LEU A 117 19.52 -44.96 34.23
C LEU A 117 20.79 -45.78 33.95
N GLU A 118 21.92 -45.12 33.70
CA GLU A 118 23.23 -45.76 33.48
C GLU A 118 23.78 -46.47 34.73
N LYS A 119 23.37 -46.10 35.94
CA LYS A 119 23.77 -46.77 37.20
C LYS A 119 22.94 -48.01 37.51
N VAL A 120 21.74 -48.12 36.93
CA VAL A 120 20.78 -49.20 37.18
C VAL A 120 20.84 -50.28 36.08
N SER A 121 21.43 -49.96 34.93
CA SER A 121 21.75 -50.91 33.85
C SER A 121 23.10 -51.59 34.02
#